data_AF-A0AAV6I8K1-F1
#
_entry.id   AF-A0AAV6I8K1-F1
#
_cell.length_a   1.000
_cell.length_b   1.000
_cell.length_c   1.000
_cell.angle_alpha   90.00
_cell.angle_beta   90.00
_cell.angle_gamma   90.00
#
_symmetry.space_group_name_H-M   'P 1'
#
loop_
_entity.id
_entity.type
_entity.pdbx_description
1 polymer ?
#
loop_
_entity_poly.entity_id
_entity_poly.type
_entity_poly.pdbx_seq_one_letter_code
_entity_poly.pdbx_strand_id
1 'polypeptide(L)'
;MEGRDGGQSSAPQARYTLQPSRYSSEDILFCIDVDPKSLAEMKGTAPSGRPITRLDSMKQAILLFINAKLTINPDHRFAFATLAKSASWNVTCPHSVEFAVWFRQNCPHDST
;
A
#
# COMPACT_ATOMS: atom_id res chain seq x y z
N MET A 1 57.58 11.78 -15.45
CA MET A 1 56.14 12.06 -15.27
C MET A 1 55.45 11.67 -16.56
N GLU A 2 54.83 10.50 -16.59
CA GLU A 2 53.87 10.13 -17.64
C GLU A 2 52.69 9.48 -16.92
N GLY A 3 51.53 10.14 -17.02
CA GLY A 3 50.30 9.77 -16.35
C GLY A 3 49.69 8.53 -16.99
N ARG A 4 49.36 7.56 -16.16
CA ARG A 4 48.68 6.32 -16.56
C ARG A 4 47.18 6.58 -16.51
N ASP A 5 46.58 6.70 -17.68
CA ASP A 5 45.17 7.02 -17.85
C ASP A 5 44.28 5.93 -17.22
N GLY A 6 43.35 6.37 -16.37
CA GLY A 6 42.40 5.51 -15.69
C GLY A 6 41.30 5.09 -16.65
N GLY A 7 41.44 3.90 -17.24
CA GLY A 7 40.37 3.25 -17.98
C GLY A 7 39.22 2.85 -17.06
N GLN A 8 38.35 3.81 -16.73
CA GLN A 8 37.02 3.53 -16.21
C GLN A 8 36.24 2.80 -17.31
N SER A 9 36.14 1.48 -17.17
CA SER A 9 35.18 0.68 -17.92
C SER A 9 33.77 1.15 -17.56
N SER A 10 33.23 2.09 -18.32
CA SER A 10 31.83 2.47 -18.28
C SER A 10 31.00 1.30 -18.83
N ALA A 11 30.75 0.29 -18.00
CA ALA A 11 29.72 -0.69 -18.29
C ALA A 11 28.39 0.09 -18.49
N PRO A 12 27.67 -0.11 -19.60
CA PRO A 12 26.39 0.54 -19.78
C PRO A 12 25.50 0.11 -18.62
N GLN A 13 25.02 1.07 -17.83
CA GLN A 13 24.03 0.85 -16.78
C GLN A 13 22.89 0.05 -17.41
N ALA A 14 22.73 -1.21 -17.00
CA ALA A 14 21.69 -2.07 -17.50
C ALA A 14 20.36 -1.37 -17.26
N ARG A 15 19.74 -0.86 -18.33
CA ARG A 15 18.42 -0.25 -18.26
C ARG A 15 17.47 -1.35 -17.82
N TYR A 16 16.94 -1.23 -16.61
CA TYR A 16 15.92 -2.13 -16.11
C TYR A 16 14.75 -2.08 -17.09
N THR A 17 14.60 -3.14 -17.88
CA THR A 17 13.59 -3.26 -18.93
C THR A 17 12.65 -4.36 -18.47
N LEU A 18 11.44 -3.97 -18.09
CA LEU A 18 10.38 -4.93 -17.79
C LEU A 18 9.94 -5.61 -19.09
N GLN A 19 9.89 -6.94 -19.09
CA GLN A 19 9.31 -7.68 -20.19
C GLN A 19 7.84 -7.28 -20.36
N PRO A 20 7.35 -7.03 -21.58
CA PRO A 20 5.94 -6.78 -21.83
C PRO A 20 5.12 -8.00 -21.39
N SER A 21 4.51 -7.94 -20.21
CA SER A 21 3.61 -8.96 -19.69
C SER A 21 2.16 -8.49 -19.83
N ARG A 22 1.23 -9.39 -20.16
CA ARG A 22 -0.19 -9.10 -20.01
C ARG A 22 -0.51 -8.99 -18.52
N TYR A 23 -1.07 -7.85 -18.11
CA TYR A 23 -1.54 -7.66 -16.74
C TYR A 23 -2.80 -8.50 -16.54
N SER A 24 -2.67 -9.67 -15.89
CA SER A 24 -3.81 -10.49 -15.52
C SER A 24 -4.59 -9.85 -14.37
N SER A 25 -5.90 -10.11 -14.31
CA SER A 25 -6.67 -9.84 -13.10
C SER A 25 -6.09 -10.64 -11.93
N GLU A 26 -6.07 -10.04 -10.74
CA GLU A 26 -5.54 -10.65 -9.51
C GLU A 26 -6.58 -10.53 -8.41
N ASP A 27 -6.59 -11.53 -7.52
CA ASP A 27 -7.36 -11.52 -6.28
C ASP A 27 -6.41 -11.19 -5.13
N ILE A 28 -6.57 -10.01 -4.53
CA ILE A 28 -5.62 -9.48 -3.55
C ILE A 28 -6.31 -9.40 -2.19
N LEU A 29 -5.81 -10.20 -1.23
CA LEU A 29 -6.23 -10.16 0.16
C LEU A 29 -5.27 -9.31 0.99
N PHE A 30 -5.79 -8.27 1.62
CA PHE A 30 -5.08 -7.52 2.64
C PHE A 30 -5.40 -8.07 4.03
N CYS A 31 -4.37 -8.57 4.71
CA CYS A 31 -4.45 -8.88 6.12
C CYS A 31 -3.86 -7.71 6.92
N ILE A 32 -4.69 -6.99 7.66
CA ILE A 32 -4.33 -5.76 8.36
C ILE A 32 -4.30 -6.05 9.85
N ASP A 33 -3.13 -5.93 10.45
CA ASP A 33 -2.97 -5.95 11.89
C ASP A 33 -3.51 -4.66 12.50
N VAL A 34 -4.53 -4.78 13.35
CA VAL A 34 -5.24 -3.67 14.02
C VAL A 34 -5.01 -3.73 15.53
N ASP A 35 -3.77 -3.97 15.94
CA ASP A 35 -3.39 -3.92 17.35
C ASP A 35 -3.39 -2.48 17.91
N PRO A 36 -3.40 -2.28 19.25
CA PRO A 36 -3.30 -0.94 19.83
C PRO A 36 -2.01 -0.18 19.45
N LYS A 37 -0.94 -0.87 19.03
CA LYS A 37 0.31 -0.23 18.59
C LYS A 37 0.16 0.40 17.20
N SER A 38 -0.82 -0.03 16.40
CA SER A 38 -1.20 0.59 15.13
C SER A 38 -1.81 1.99 15.32
N LEU A 39 -2.32 2.30 16.51
CA LEU A 39 -2.82 3.63 16.87
C LEU A 39 -1.71 4.59 17.32
N ALA A 40 -0.46 4.13 17.43
CA ALA A 40 0.65 4.99 17.80
C ALA A 40 0.87 6.10 16.75
N GLU A 41 1.09 7.32 17.22
CA GLU A 41 1.37 8.46 16.36
C GLU A 41 2.70 8.28 15.63
N MET A 42 2.72 8.67 14.36
CA MET A 42 3.93 8.76 13.55
C MET A 42 4.50 10.16 13.63
N LYS A 43 5.81 10.29 13.33
CA LYS A 43 6.47 11.58 13.21
C LYS A 43 6.02 12.26 11.91
N GLY A 44 4.83 12.84 11.93
CA GLY A 44 4.20 13.52 10.79
C GLY A 44 2.79 14.00 11.13
N THR A 45 2.40 15.14 10.57
CA THR A 45 1.04 15.69 10.70
C THR A 45 0.32 15.60 9.37
N ALA A 46 -0.98 15.36 9.43
CA ALA A 46 -1.84 15.45 8.26
C ALA A 46 -1.83 16.88 7.72
N PRO A 47 -2.21 17.10 6.45
CA PRO A 47 -2.39 18.46 5.92
C PRO A 47 -3.33 19.33 6.76
N SER A 48 -4.22 18.72 7.55
CA SER A 48 -5.11 19.37 8.52
C SER A 48 -4.45 19.72 9.87
N GLY A 49 -3.16 19.44 10.04
CA GLY A 49 -2.42 19.60 11.31
C GLY A 49 -2.67 18.50 12.35
N ARG A 50 -3.57 17.55 12.08
CA ARG A 50 -3.86 16.44 13.00
C ARG A 50 -2.69 15.44 13.05
N PRO A 51 -2.35 14.88 14.22
CA PRO A 51 -1.42 13.75 14.31
C PRO A 51 -1.90 12.59 13.44
N ILE A 52 -0.97 11.93 12.75
CA ILE A 52 -1.25 10.75 11.92
C ILE A 52 -0.86 9.51 12.71
N THR A 53 -1.78 8.56 12.86
CA THR A 53 -1.45 7.25 13.43
C THR A 53 -0.82 6.33 12.37
N ARG A 54 -0.15 5.25 12.80
CA ARG A 54 0.33 4.23 11.85
C ARG A 54 -0.81 3.64 11.04
N LEU A 55 -1.96 3.41 11.66
CA LEU A 55 -3.17 2.92 11.00
C LEU A 55 -3.66 3.89 9.93
N ASP A 56 -3.64 5.21 10.18
CA ASP A 56 -3.98 6.21 9.17
C ASP A 56 -3.03 6.18 7.97
N SER A 57 -1.74 6.02 8.21
CA SER A 57 -0.74 5.91 7.14
C SER A 57 -0.93 4.63 6.31
N MET A 58 -1.16 3.50 6.99
CA MET A 58 -1.51 2.23 6.33
C MET A 58 -2.76 2.39 5.49
N LYS A 59 -3.78 3.11 6.00
CA LYS A 59 -5.03 3.33 5.27
C LYS A 59 -4.79 4.07 3.95
N GLN A 60 -3.99 5.14 3.98
CA GLN A 60 -3.63 5.91 2.79
C GLN A 60 -2.80 5.11 1.79
N ALA A 61 -1.82 4.33 2.27
CA ALA A 61 -0.97 3.50 1.42
C ALA A 61 -1.77 2.42 0.68
N ILE A 62 -2.70 1.76 1.39
CA ILE A 62 -3.59 0.74 0.80
C ILE A 62 -4.50 1.38 -0.26
N LEU A 63 -5.08 2.55 0.02
CA LEU A 63 -5.91 3.26 -0.94
C LEU A 63 -5.13 3.64 -2.20
N LEU A 64 -3.91 4.13 -2.06
CA LEU A 64 -3.03 4.43 -3.20
C LEU A 64 -2.73 3.17 -4.02
N PHE A 65 -2.38 2.06 -3.35
CA PHE A 65 -2.09 0.80 -4.01
C PHE A 65 -3.28 0.29 -4.84
N ILE A 66 -4.49 0.32 -4.28
CA ILE A 66 -5.69 -0.15 -4.97
C ILE A 66 -5.98 0.69 -6.20
N ASN A 67 -5.92 2.02 -6.09
CA ASN A 67 -6.13 2.90 -7.23
C ASN A 67 -5.07 2.68 -8.32
N ALA A 68 -3.81 2.46 -7.93
CA ALA A 68 -2.75 2.16 -8.89
C ALA A 68 -3.00 0.83 -9.64
N LYS A 69 -3.40 -0.23 -8.92
CA LYS A 69 -3.73 -1.52 -9.54
C LYS A 69 -4.96 -1.42 -10.45
N LEU A 70 -6.04 -0.79 -9.99
CA LEU A 70 -7.26 -0.58 -10.79
C LEU A 70 -7.02 0.27 -12.05
N THR A 71 -6.06 1.22 -12.00
CA THR A 71 -5.66 2.01 -13.18
C THR A 71 -4.96 1.14 -14.24
N ILE A 72 -4.23 0.11 -13.82
CA ILE A 72 -3.53 -0.83 -14.71
C ILE A 72 -4.52 -1.85 -15.29
N ASN A 73 -5.39 -2.42 -14.45
CA ASN A 73 -6.42 -3.36 -14.85
C ASN A 73 -7.65 -3.21 -13.92
N PRO A 74 -8.83 -2.83 -14.46
CA PRO A 74 -10.03 -2.66 -13.65
C PRO A 74 -10.60 -3.97 -13.09
N ASP A 75 -10.17 -5.13 -13.61
CA ASP A 75 -10.66 -6.45 -13.20
C ASP A 75 -9.96 -7.00 -11.95
N HIS A 76 -9.03 -6.26 -11.33
CA HIS A 76 -8.46 -6.65 -10.03
C HIS A 76 -9.53 -6.65 -8.94
N ARG A 77 -9.54 -7.69 -8.11
CA ARG A 77 -10.48 -7.85 -6.99
C ARG A 77 -9.73 -7.77 -5.67
N PHE A 78 -10.33 -7.11 -4.68
CA PHE A 78 -9.70 -6.87 -3.38
C PHE A 78 -10.58 -7.36 -2.23
N ALA A 79 -9.95 -7.92 -1.20
CA ALA A 79 -10.60 -8.34 0.04
C ALA A 79 -9.75 -7.93 1.25
N PHE A 80 -10.38 -7.84 2.42
CA PHE A 80 -9.74 -7.39 3.66
C PHE A 80 -10.05 -8.33 4.81
N ALA A 81 -9.02 -8.64 5.59
CA ALA A 81 -9.13 -9.31 6.86
C ALA A 81 -8.44 -8.45 7.91
N THR A 82 -9.10 -8.22 9.04
CA THR A 82 -8.47 -7.57 10.20
C THR A 82 -7.94 -8.66 11.13
N LEU A 83 -6.70 -8.48 11.56
CA LEU A 83 -6.02 -9.33 12.53
C LEU A 83 -5.99 -8.57 13.85
N ALA A 84 -6.78 -9.01 14.82
CA ALA A 84 -6.78 -8.50 16.20
C ALA A 84 -6.50 -9.68 17.15
N LYS A 85 -7.27 -9.82 18.25
CA LYS A 85 -7.25 -11.04 19.08
C LYS A 85 -7.65 -12.31 18.30
N SER A 86 -8.42 -12.15 17.23
CA SER A 86 -8.76 -13.18 16.26
C SER A 86 -8.78 -12.56 14.86
N ALA A 87 -8.68 -13.40 13.82
CA ALA A 87 -8.86 -12.96 12.45
C ALA A 87 -10.37 -12.81 12.16
N SER A 88 -10.78 -11.64 11.70
CA SER A 88 -12.13 -11.42 11.18
C SER A 88 -12.06 -11.05 9.70
N TRP A 89 -12.88 -11.74 8.91
CA TRP A 89 -12.99 -11.52 7.49
C TRP A 89 -14.08 -10.51 7.19
N ASN A 90 -13.74 -9.43 6.49
CA ASN A 90 -14.70 -8.43 6.03
C ASN A 90 -14.83 -8.53 4.50
N VAL A 91 -16.01 -8.95 4.02
CA VAL A 91 -16.26 -9.25 2.60
C VAL A 91 -16.48 -7.98 1.76
N THR A 92 -15.59 -7.81 0.78
CA THR A 92 -15.64 -7.21 -0.59
C THR A 92 -16.58 -6.05 -0.92
N CYS A 93 -15.99 -4.97 -1.44
CA CYS A 93 -16.67 -4.01 -2.33
C CYS A 93 -16.03 -4.06 -3.73
N PRO A 94 -16.80 -4.10 -4.82
CA PRO A 94 -16.29 -4.21 -6.19
C PRO A 94 -15.75 -2.90 -6.77
N HIS A 95 -15.90 -1.75 -6.09
CA HIS A 95 -15.50 -0.44 -6.62
C HIS A 95 -14.77 0.43 -5.59
N SER A 96 -13.74 1.15 -6.05
CA SER A 96 -12.80 1.99 -5.26
C SER A 96 -13.47 2.96 -4.28
N VAL A 97 -14.65 3.51 -4.62
CA VAL A 97 -15.34 4.51 -3.80
C VAL A 97 -16.03 3.92 -2.57
N GLU A 98 -16.71 2.79 -2.71
CA GLU A 98 -17.30 2.08 -1.55
C GLU A 98 -16.21 1.52 -0.65
N PHE A 99 -15.08 1.10 -1.23
CA PHE A 99 -13.90 0.69 -0.48
C PHE A 99 -13.35 1.82 0.40
N ALA A 100 -13.12 3.01 -0.16
CA ALA A 100 -12.60 4.14 0.60
C ALA A 100 -13.54 4.56 1.74
N VAL A 101 -14.85 4.50 1.52
CA VAL A 101 -15.89 4.79 2.52
C VAL A 101 -15.92 3.72 3.61
N TRP A 102 -15.98 2.45 3.23
CA TRP A 102 -16.05 1.33 4.17
C TRP A 102 -14.79 1.25 5.03
N PHE A 103 -13.61 1.36 4.43
CA PHE A 103 -12.33 1.27 5.13
C PHE A 103 -12.07 2.45 6.08
N ARG A 104 -12.56 3.64 5.72
CA ARG A 104 -12.51 4.81 6.60
C ARG A 104 -13.46 4.70 7.79
N GLN A 105 -14.63 4.10 7.60
CA GLN A 105 -15.70 4.01 8.61
C GLN A 105 -15.61 2.77 9.53
N ASN A 106 -15.11 1.63 9.04
CA ASN A 106 -15.23 0.33 9.73
C ASN A 106 -13.91 -0.26 10.24
N CYS A 107 -12.75 0.34 9.94
CA CYS A 107 -11.52 -0.02 10.67
C CYS A 107 -11.55 0.65 12.04
N PRO A 108 -11.72 -0.12 13.13
CA PRO A 108 -12.05 0.42 14.44
C PRO A 108 -10.95 1.37 14.94
N HIS A 109 -11.37 2.58 15.33
CA HIS A 109 -10.81 3.21 16.52
C HIS A 109 -11.54 2.56 17.71
N ASP A 110 -10.80 2.17 18.74
CA ASP A 110 -11.30 1.52 19.96
C ASP A 110 -11.74 0.06 19.88
N SER A 111 -10.99 -0.76 20.59
CA SER A 111 -11.58 -1.71 21.52
C SER A 111 -11.09 -1.34 22.92
N THR A 112 -11.95 -0.67 23.69
CA THR A 112 -11.93 -0.75 25.17
C THR A 112 -11.97 -2.20 25.63
#